data_AF-A0A918T7G2-F1
#
_entry.id   AF-A0A918T7G2-F1
#
_cell.length_a   1.000
_cell.length_b   1.000
_cell.length_c   1.000
_cell.angle_alpha   90.00
_cell.angle_beta   90.00
_cell.angle_gamma   90.00
#
_symmetry.space_group_name_H-M   'P 1'
#
loop_
_entity.id
_entity.type
_entity.pdbx_description
1 polymer ?
#
loop_
_entity_poly.entity_id
_entity_poly.type
_entity_poly.pdbx_seq_one_letter_code
_entity_poly.pdbx_strand_id
1 'polypeptide(L)'
;MTARGLDFAERRVLISAGPTFEDIDPVRFIGNRSSGKMGFAIAHAAARRGARVMLVAGPVSLPTPDDVQRIDVRSAAQMHAAVLGQLPADVYIGAAAVADYTPREPAAIKLKKRPGQDTLTLELVRTPDILAEVAAHAQRPRLVVGFAAETDRVAEYARGKLVAKKVDLIAANRVGVAGCGFESDDNALSVLWPDGGCELGPAPKGELADALLDVIARHWASR
;
A
#
# COMPACT_ATOMS: atom_id res chain seq x y z
N MET A 1 9.11 -19.28 17.54
CA MET A 1 8.25 -19.16 16.34
C MET A 1 7.33 -20.37 16.27
N THR A 2 6.16 -20.30 16.92
CA THR A 2 5.09 -21.28 16.68
C THR A 2 4.61 -21.10 15.25
N ALA A 3 4.53 -22.20 14.49
CA ALA A 3 3.94 -22.18 13.16
C ALA A 3 2.48 -21.71 13.29
N ARG A 4 2.22 -20.46 12.90
CA ARG A 4 0.87 -19.96 12.72
C ARG A 4 0.25 -20.79 11.59
N GLY A 5 -0.97 -21.30 11.80
CA GLY A 5 -1.59 -22.29 10.92
C GLY A 5 -1.87 -21.78 9.51
N LEU A 6 -2.47 -22.62 8.67
CA LEU A 6 -2.90 -22.27 7.31
C LEU A 6 -4.27 -21.56 7.31
N ASP A 7 -4.43 -20.53 8.13
CA ASP A 7 -5.68 -19.78 8.31
C ASP A 7 -6.09 -18.98 7.06
N PHE A 8 -5.17 -18.75 6.13
CA PHE A 8 -5.42 -18.20 4.80
C PHE A 8 -5.39 -19.23 3.67
N ALA A 9 -5.43 -20.54 3.98
CA ALA A 9 -5.45 -21.60 2.97
C ALA A 9 -6.46 -21.30 1.85
N GLU A 10 -5.97 -21.37 0.60
CA GLU A 10 -6.76 -21.21 -0.63
C GLU A 10 -7.39 -19.80 -0.82
N ARG A 11 -7.07 -18.83 0.04
CA ARG A 11 -7.58 -17.45 -0.07
C ARG A 11 -6.77 -16.64 -1.06
N ARG A 12 -7.45 -15.87 -1.91
CA ARG A 12 -6.83 -14.92 -2.84
C ARG A 12 -6.56 -13.59 -2.13
N VAL A 13 -5.30 -13.35 -1.78
CA VAL A 13 -4.88 -12.10 -1.11
C VAL A 13 -4.18 -11.21 -2.13
N LEU A 14 -4.80 -10.08 -2.45
CA LEU A 14 -4.25 -9.06 -3.33
C LEU A 14 -3.61 -7.95 -2.50
N ILE A 15 -2.37 -7.58 -2.82
CA ILE A 15 -1.59 -6.61 -2.06
C ILE A 15 -0.98 -5.60 -3.05
N SER A 16 -1.13 -4.32 -2.78
CA SER A 16 -0.34 -3.28 -3.45
C SER A 16 0.80 -2.84 -2.52
N ALA A 17 2.03 -2.70 -3.00
CA ALA A 17 3.17 -2.26 -2.21
C ALA A 17 4.15 -1.35 -2.97
N GLY A 18 4.98 -0.61 -2.23
CA GLY A 18 6.00 0.27 -2.81
C GLY A 18 5.49 1.68 -3.13
N PRO A 19 6.37 2.56 -3.63
CA PRO A 19 6.00 3.89 -4.11
C PRO A 19 5.39 3.81 -5.52
N THR A 20 4.71 4.86 -5.99
CA THR A 20 4.55 5.09 -7.44
C THR A 20 5.42 6.25 -7.88
N PHE A 21 5.92 6.18 -9.11
CA PHE A 21 6.74 7.20 -9.75
C PHE A 21 5.98 7.79 -10.95
N GLU A 22 5.63 9.06 -10.85
CA GLU A 22 4.88 9.79 -11.87
C GLU A 22 5.87 10.59 -12.74
N ASP A 23 6.05 10.16 -13.98
CA ASP A 23 7.10 10.68 -14.86
C ASP A 23 6.85 12.14 -15.27
N ILE A 24 7.87 12.96 -15.09
CA ILE A 24 7.92 14.33 -15.59
C ILE A 24 8.50 14.31 -17.02
N ASP A 25 9.56 13.53 -17.21
CA ASP A 25 10.22 13.24 -18.47
C ASP A 25 10.97 11.90 -18.37
N PRO A 26 11.67 11.40 -19.40
CA PRO A 26 12.34 10.08 -19.34
C PRO A 26 13.45 9.95 -18.29
N VAL A 27 13.81 11.03 -17.59
CA VAL A 27 14.92 11.08 -16.62
C VAL A 27 14.44 11.43 -15.22
N ARG A 28 13.27 12.08 -15.08
CA ARG A 28 12.78 12.64 -13.82
C ARG A 28 11.35 12.20 -13.56
N PHE A 29 11.05 11.99 -12.28
CA PHE A 29 9.73 11.61 -11.81
C PHE A 29 9.42 12.28 -10.47
N ILE A 30 8.14 12.33 -10.12
CA ILE A 30 7.65 12.63 -8.78
C ILE A 30 7.45 11.29 -8.07
N GLY A 31 8.02 11.13 -6.88
CA GLY A 31 7.91 9.90 -6.09
C GLY A 31 7.86 10.19 -4.60
N ASN A 32 7.79 9.12 -3.81
CA ASN A 32 7.80 9.19 -2.36
C ASN A 32 8.82 8.22 -1.75
N ARG A 33 9.01 8.31 -0.43
CA ARG A 33 10.07 7.61 0.32
C ARG A 33 9.71 6.17 0.69
N SER A 34 8.61 5.61 0.17
CA SER A 34 8.24 4.25 0.52
C SER A 34 9.30 3.26 0.04
N SER A 35 9.79 2.42 0.95
CA SER A 35 10.68 1.30 0.62
C SER A 35 9.94 0.06 0.13
N GLY A 36 8.61 0.01 0.27
CA GLY A 36 7.79 -1.17 0.01
C GLY A 36 7.95 -2.31 1.04
N LYS A 37 8.91 -2.24 1.97
CA LYS A 37 9.24 -3.33 2.91
C LYS A 37 8.04 -3.86 3.69
N MET A 38 7.12 -2.99 4.13
CA MET A 38 5.94 -3.41 4.89
C MET A 38 4.99 -4.27 4.03
N GLY A 39 4.68 -3.85 2.81
CA GLY A 39 3.80 -4.62 1.92
C GLY A 39 4.42 -5.95 1.50
N PHE A 40 5.75 -6.00 1.30
CA PHE A 40 6.47 -7.24 1.02
C PHE A 40 6.48 -8.19 2.22
N ALA A 41 6.65 -7.68 3.44
CA ALA A 41 6.56 -8.49 4.65
C ALA A 41 5.16 -9.09 4.83
N ILE A 42 4.10 -8.33 4.53
CA ILE A 42 2.72 -8.83 4.53
C ILE A 42 2.50 -9.90 3.47
N ALA A 43 3.02 -9.71 2.25
CA ALA A 43 2.93 -10.69 1.18
C ALA A 43 3.60 -12.01 1.57
N HIS A 44 4.81 -11.94 2.10
CA HIS A 44 5.53 -13.11 2.58
C HIS A 44 4.79 -13.84 3.71
N ALA A 45 4.29 -13.10 4.71
CA ALA A 45 3.57 -13.67 5.83
C ALA A 45 2.23 -14.30 5.40
N ALA A 46 1.51 -13.70 4.45
CA ALA A 46 0.27 -14.24 3.91
C ALA A 46 0.50 -15.54 3.12
N ALA A 47 1.53 -15.59 2.28
CA ALA A 47 1.90 -16.80 1.53
C ALA A 47 2.26 -17.95 2.48
N ARG A 48 3.07 -17.67 3.52
CA ARG A 48 3.41 -18.65 4.57
C ARG A 48 2.20 -19.20 5.33
N ARG A 49 1.07 -18.49 5.33
CA ARG A 49 -0.21 -18.92 5.92
C ARG A 49 -1.16 -19.59 4.92
N GLY A 50 -0.66 -19.94 3.73
CA GLY A 50 -1.40 -20.70 2.71
C GLY A 50 -2.22 -19.85 1.73
N ALA A 51 -2.05 -18.52 1.74
CA ALA A 51 -2.73 -17.64 0.79
C ALA A 51 -2.15 -17.80 -0.64
N ARG A 52 -3.01 -17.65 -1.64
CA ARG A 52 -2.62 -17.35 -3.02
C ARG A 52 -2.41 -15.85 -3.15
N VAL A 53 -1.15 -15.42 -3.09
CA VAL A 53 -0.81 -13.99 -3.03
C VAL A 53 -0.50 -13.42 -4.41
N MET A 54 -1.17 -12.31 -4.73
CA MET A 54 -0.80 -11.43 -5.84
C MET A 54 -0.30 -10.10 -5.29
N LEU A 55 0.94 -9.75 -5.59
CA LEU A 55 1.61 -8.53 -5.17
C LEU A 55 1.79 -7.57 -6.36
N VAL A 56 1.04 -6.48 -6.38
CA VAL A 56 1.26 -5.37 -7.32
C VAL A 56 2.29 -4.42 -6.69
N ALA A 57 3.50 -4.43 -7.23
CA ALA A 57 4.64 -3.71 -6.67
C ALA A 57 5.01 -2.51 -7.53
N GLY A 58 5.04 -1.34 -6.92
CA GLY A 58 5.69 -0.16 -7.49
C GLY A 58 7.22 -0.29 -7.52
N PRO A 59 7.96 0.75 -7.96
CA PRO A 59 9.40 0.65 -8.16
C PRO A 59 10.19 0.40 -6.85
N VAL A 60 10.60 -0.85 -6.63
CA VAL A 60 11.44 -1.29 -5.50
C VAL A 60 12.42 -2.38 -5.92
N SER A 61 13.57 -2.46 -5.26
CA SER A 61 14.60 -3.48 -5.50
C SER A 61 14.50 -4.70 -4.57
N LEU A 62 13.35 -4.89 -3.92
CA LEU A 62 13.11 -6.03 -3.03
C LEU A 62 12.87 -7.31 -3.85
N PRO A 63 13.44 -8.47 -3.45
CA PRO A 63 13.13 -9.74 -4.09
C PRO A 63 11.65 -10.10 -3.87
N THR A 64 11.05 -10.79 -4.83
CA THR A 64 9.72 -11.37 -4.65
C THR A 64 9.80 -12.47 -3.59
N PRO A 65 8.92 -12.48 -2.56
CA PRO A 65 8.91 -13.56 -1.59
C PRO A 65 8.51 -14.90 -2.22
N ASP A 66 8.93 -16.00 -1.59
CA ASP A 66 8.51 -17.34 -2.00
C ASP A 66 6.98 -17.48 -2.03
N ASP A 67 6.47 -18.23 -3.00
CA ASP A 67 5.04 -18.49 -3.23
C ASP A 67 4.17 -17.23 -3.44
N VAL A 68 4.78 -16.09 -3.78
CA VAL A 68 4.09 -14.84 -4.15
C VAL A 68 4.23 -14.59 -5.66
N GLN A 69 3.10 -14.33 -6.34
CA GLN A 69 3.12 -13.79 -7.70
C GLN A 69 3.24 -12.27 -7.65
N ARG A 70 4.07 -11.69 -8.53
CA ARG A 70 4.32 -10.24 -8.56
C ARG A 70 4.00 -9.64 -9.93
N ILE A 71 3.35 -8.48 -9.93
CA ILE A 71 3.20 -7.60 -11.08
C ILE A 71 3.94 -6.31 -10.77
N ASP A 72 4.92 -5.97 -11.60
CA ASP A 72 5.64 -4.70 -11.49
C ASP A 72 4.90 -3.59 -12.22
N VAL A 73 4.77 -2.45 -11.54
CA VAL A 73 4.16 -1.22 -12.06
C VAL A 73 5.05 -0.03 -11.73
N ARG A 74 4.87 1.07 -12.46
CA ARG A 74 5.61 2.31 -12.24
C ARG A 74 4.74 3.41 -11.65
N SER A 75 3.61 3.69 -12.28
CA SER A 75 2.75 4.83 -11.95
C SER A 75 1.49 4.43 -11.19
N ALA A 76 0.82 5.41 -10.59
CA ALA A 76 -0.50 5.22 -9.96
C ALA A 76 -1.53 4.65 -10.95
N ALA A 77 -1.53 5.10 -12.21
CA ALA A 77 -2.44 4.59 -13.23
C ALA A 77 -2.17 3.12 -13.59
N GLN A 78 -0.89 2.72 -13.67
CA GLN A 78 -0.55 1.30 -13.91
C GLN A 78 -0.89 0.43 -12.70
N MET A 79 -0.62 0.91 -11.49
CA MET A 79 -0.99 0.21 -10.26
C MET A 79 -2.50 0.03 -10.16
N HIS A 80 -3.27 1.07 -10.49
CA HIS A 80 -4.72 1.03 -10.53
C HIS A 80 -5.23 -0.06 -11.48
N ALA A 81 -4.78 -0.04 -12.74
CA ALA A 81 -5.18 -1.03 -13.73
C ALA A 81 -4.80 -2.46 -13.31
N ALA A 82 -3.60 -2.65 -12.76
CA ALA A 82 -3.14 -3.95 -12.29
C ALA A 82 -3.95 -4.45 -11.09
N VAL A 83 -4.26 -3.59 -10.11
CA VAL A 83 -5.07 -3.97 -8.94
C VAL A 83 -6.49 -4.34 -9.35
N LEU A 84 -7.16 -3.50 -10.15
CA LEU A 84 -8.53 -3.79 -10.58
C LEU A 84 -8.61 -5.03 -11.46
N GLY A 85 -7.61 -5.26 -12.32
CA GLY A 85 -7.54 -6.45 -13.16
C GLY A 85 -7.36 -7.78 -12.40
N GLN A 86 -7.04 -7.72 -11.10
CA GLN A 86 -6.89 -8.91 -10.25
C GLN A 86 -8.11 -9.21 -9.39
N LEU A 87 -9.17 -8.38 -9.47
CA LEU A 87 -10.45 -8.66 -8.85
C LEU A 87 -11.21 -9.76 -9.62
N PRO A 88 -12.04 -10.59 -8.95
CA PRO A 88 -12.31 -10.60 -7.51
C PRO A 88 -11.13 -11.17 -6.70
N ALA A 89 -10.94 -10.66 -5.49
CA ALA A 89 -10.04 -11.24 -4.48
C ALA A 89 -10.81 -11.47 -3.19
N ASP A 90 -10.28 -12.30 -2.29
CA ASP A 90 -10.84 -12.47 -0.96
C ASP A 90 -10.53 -11.23 -0.12
N VAL A 91 -9.24 -10.89 0.00
CA VAL A 91 -8.73 -9.76 0.77
C VAL A 91 -7.94 -8.83 -0.14
N TYR A 92 -8.14 -7.52 -0.01
CA TYR A 92 -7.23 -6.52 -0.57
C TYR A 92 -6.52 -5.74 0.54
N ILE A 93 -5.20 -5.62 0.45
CA ILE A 93 -4.35 -4.86 1.36
C ILE A 93 -3.63 -3.76 0.58
N GLY A 94 -4.13 -2.53 0.70
CA GLY A 94 -3.58 -1.34 0.07
C GLY A 94 -2.41 -0.75 0.85
N ALA A 95 -1.22 -1.37 0.78
CA ALA A 95 0.00 -0.95 1.47
C ALA A 95 0.96 -0.10 0.61
N ALA A 96 0.58 0.24 -0.62
CA ALA A 96 1.37 1.08 -1.50
C ALA A 96 1.27 2.55 -1.10
N ALA A 97 2.36 3.29 -1.25
CA ALA A 97 2.35 4.74 -1.19
C ALA A 97 2.11 5.26 -2.61
N VAL A 98 0.85 5.40 -2.97
CA VAL A 98 0.42 5.92 -4.28
C VAL A 98 0.55 7.44 -4.25
N ALA A 99 1.17 8.01 -5.29
CA ALA A 99 1.23 9.47 -5.43
C ALA A 99 -0.17 10.04 -5.63
N ASP A 100 -0.51 11.13 -4.93
CA ASP A 100 -1.83 11.79 -5.05
C ASP A 100 -2.00 12.59 -6.35
N TYR A 101 -0.88 12.93 -7.00
CA TYR A 101 -0.84 13.75 -8.20
C TYR A 101 0.20 13.24 -9.20
N THR A 102 -0.08 13.40 -10.48
CA THR A 102 0.80 13.10 -11.62
C THR A 102 0.91 14.33 -12.53
N PRO A 103 2.03 14.53 -13.26
CA PRO A 103 2.08 15.54 -14.32
C PRO A 103 0.94 15.36 -15.33
N ARG A 104 0.27 16.46 -15.69
CA ARG A 104 -0.83 16.47 -16.67
C ARG A 104 -0.36 15.94 -18.03
N GLU A 105 0.82 16.39 -18.45
CA GLU A 105 1.46 16.01 -19.70
C GLU A 105 2.96 15.74 -19.47
N PRO A 106 3.35 14.48 -19.25
CA PRO A 106 4.76 14.08 -19.20
C PRO A 106 5.48 14.41 -20.51
N ALA A 107 6.68 14.97 -20.43
CA ALA A 107 7.46 15.31 -21.62
C ALA A 107 8.08 14.05 -22.25
N ALA A 108 8.00 13.91 -23.58
CA ALA A 108 8.62 12.79 -24.30
C ALA A 108 10.17 12.84 -24.31
N ILE A 109 10.74 14.02 -24.05
CA ILE A 109 12.19 14.24 -23.99
C ILE A 109 12.57 14.95 -22.71
N LYS A 110 13.83 14.75 -22.28
CA LYS A 110 14.39 15.44 -21.11
C LYS A 110 14.23 16.96 -21.27
N LEU A 111 13.48 17.60 -20.37
CA LEU A 111 13.31 19.05 -20.42
C LEU A 111 14.66 19.74 -20.19
N LYS A 112 15.10 20.53 -21.17
CA LYS A 112 16.37 21.25 -21.13
C LYS A 112 16.22 22.54 -20.31
N LYS A 113 17.31 22.93 -19.63
CA LYS A 113 17.44 24.29 -19.07
C LYS A 113 17.52 25.27 -20.22
N ARG A 114 16.81 26.40 -20.13
CA ARG A 114 16.86 27.48 -21.12
C ARG A 114 17.53 28.72 -20.48
N PRO A 115 18.37 29.46 -21.20
CA PRO A 115 18.89 30.74 -20.70
C PRO A 115 17.74 31.68 -20.32
N GLY A 116 17.83 32.32 -19.16
CA GLY A 116 16.78 33.19 -18.63
C GLY A 116 15.54 32.47 -18.05
N GLN A 117 15.57 31.13 -17.96
CA GLN A 117 14.54 30.34 -17.28
C GLN A 117 15.09 29.77 -15.97
N ASP A 118 14.80 30.47 -14.87
CA ASP A 118 15.25 30.05 -13.52
C ASP A 118 14.26 29.12 -12.81
N THR A 119 13.05 28.97 -13.33
CA THR A 119 11.99 28.16 -12.74
C THR A 119 11.40 27.14 -13.72
N LEU A 120 10.93 26.02 -13.18
CA LEU A 120 10.13 25.01 -13.88
C LEU A 120 8.80 24.86 -13.16
N THR A 121 7.71 25.10 -13.88
CA THR A 121 6.35 24.85 -13.40
C THR A 121 5.84 23.55 -14.01
N LEU A 122 5.29 22.67 -13.18
CA LEU A 122 4.61 21.45 -13.60
C LEU A 122 3.13 21.59 -13.27
N GLU A 123 2.27 21.42 -14.27
CA GLU A 123 0.84 21.27 -14.02
C GLU A 123 0.57 19.83 -13.60
N LEU A 124 -0.02 19.65 -12.41
CA LEU A 124 -0.29 18.34 -11.84
C LEU A 124 -1.81 18.10 -11.76
N VAL A 125 -2.21 16.87 -12.04
CA VAL A 125 -3.59 16.38 -11.95
C VAL A 125 -3.68 15.24 -10.95
N ARG A 126 -4.86 15.03 -10.36
CA ARG A 126 -5.07 13.97 -9.37
C ARG A 126 -4.95 12.59 -10.01
N THR A 127 -4.36 11.65 -9.28
CA THR A 127 -4.33 10.24 -9.66
C THR A 127 -5.62 9.51 -9.22
N PRO A 128 -5.90 8.31 -9.77
CA PRO A 128 -7.00 7.47 -9.32
C PRO A 128 -6.85 7.03 -7.85
N ASP A 129 -7.97 6.92 -7.16
CA ASP A 129 -8.03 6.52 -5.76
C ASP A 129 -8.26 5.02 -5.64
N ILE A 130 -7.20 4.25 -5.84
CA ILE A 130 -7.24 2.78 -5.94
C ILE A 130 -7.98 2.15 -4.77
N LEU A 131 -7.74 2.63 -3.55
CA LEU A 131 -8.35 2.06 -2.34
C LEU A 131 -9.87 2.30 -2.32
N ALA A 132 -10.33 3.52 -2.63
CA ALA A 132 -11.76 3.83 -2.69
C ALA A 132 -12.44 3.08 -3.85
N GLU A 133 -11.78 2.98 -5.00
CA GLU A 133 -12.33 2.29 -6.18
C GLU A 133 -12.47 0.79 -5.93
N VAL A 134 -11.48 0.13 -5.32
CA VAL A 134 -11.60 -1.27 -4.90
C VAL A 134 -12.76 -1.44 -3.91
N ALA A 135 -12.88 -0.54 -2.93
CA ALA A 135 -13.95 -0.60 -1.92
C ALA A 135 -15.36 -0.37 -2.51
N ALA A 136 -15.48 0.30 -3.66
CA ALA A 136 -16.74 0.56 -4.35
C ALA A 136 -16.99 -0.39 -5.55
N HIS A 137 -16.04 -1.27 -5.89
CA HIS A 137 -16.11 -2.09 -7.08
C HIS A 137 -17.25 -3.13 -7.03
N ALA A 138 -17.83 -3.50 -8.18
CA ALA A 138 -18.87 -4.53 -8.24
C ALA A 138 -18.39 -5.91 -7.75
N GLN A 139 -17.09 -6.19 -7.94
CA GLN A 139 -16.40 -7.38 -7.44
C GLN A 139 -15.52 -7.05 -6.23
N ARG A 140 -16.00 -6.16 -5.34
CA ARG A 140 -15.31 -5.76 -4.12
C ARG A 140 -14.83 -6.99 -3.33
N PRO A 141 -13.57 -7.02 -2.86
CA PRO A 141 -13.12 -8.02 -1.90
C PRO A 141 -14.01 -8.06 -0.66
N ARG A 142 -14.11 -9.23 -0.01
CA ARG A 142 -14.93 -9.33 1.22
C ARG A 142 -14.34 -8.49 2.35
N LEU A 143 -13.02 -8.29 2.32
CA LEU A 143 -12.31 -7.41 3.25
C LEU A 143 -11.31 -6.51 2.51
N VAL A 144 -11.41 -5.21 2.76
CA VAL A 144 -10.52 -4.18 2.22
C VAL A 144 -9.80 -3.50 3.36
N VAL A 145 -8.46 -3.55 3.31
CA VAL A 145 -7.56 -2.98 4.32
C VAL A 145 -6.76 -1.86 3.68
N GLY A 146 -6.90 -0.64 4.20
CA GLY A 146 -6.08 0.51 3.81
C GLY A 146 -4.84 0.69 4.68
N PHE A 147 -3.83 1.38 4.17
CA PHE A 147 -2.76 1.95 4.98
C PHE A 147 -2.83 3.47 5.00
N ALA A 148 -2.42 4.07 6.11
CA ALA A 148 -2.26 5.51 6.24
C ALA A 148 -0.92 5.84 6.90
N ALA A 149 -0.12 6.64 6.24
CA ALA A 149 1.08 7.22 6.82
C ALA A 149 0.76 8.65 7.24
N GLU A 150 0.84 8.94 8.54
CA GLU A 150 0.54 10.26 9.11
C GLU A 150 1.73 10.80 9.89
N THR A 151 1.93 12.12 9.90
CA THR A 151 3.02 12.76 10.66
C THR A 151 2.57 13.20 12.06
N ASP A 152 1.28 13.45 12.22
CA ASP A 152 0.63 13.90 13.45
C ASP A 152 -0.84 13.41 13.50
N ARG A 153 -1.48 13.44 14.68
CA ARG A 153 -2.90 13.05 14.90
C ARG A 153 -3.32 11.78 14.16
N VAL A 154 -2.45 10.77 14.18
CA VAL A 154 -2.53 9.54 13.37
C VAL A 154 -3.92 8.88 13.43
N ALA A 155 -4.44 8.64 14.64
CA ALA A 155 -5.69 7.93 14.83
C ALA A 155 -6.91 8.69 14.27
N GLU A 156 -6.93 10.01 14.36
CA GLU A 156 -8.04 10.84 13.89
C GLU A 156 -8.12 10.85 12.36
N TYR A 157 -6.98 11.13 11.69
CA TYR A 157 -6.93 11.12 10.23
C TYR A 157 -7.19 9.72 9.67
N ALA A 158 -6.68 8.68 10.33
CA ALA A 158 -6.96 7.30 9.97
C ALA A 158 -8.46 6.98 10.06
N ARG A 159 -9.17 7.38 11.13
CA ARG A 159 -10.64 7.22 11.21
C ARG A 159 -11.37 7.97 10.09
N GLY A 160 -10.95 9.20 9.78
CA GLY A 160 -11.50 9.96 8.66
C GLY A 160 -11.36 9.21 7.33
N LYS A 161 -10.18 8.66 7.06
CA LYS A 161 -9.90 7.85 5.86
C LYS A 161 -10.70 6.55 5.82
N LEU A 162 -10.83 5.85 6.96
CA LEU A 162 -11.65 4.63 7.08
C LEU A 162 -13.08 4.88 6.56
N VAL A 163 -13.72 5.93 7.05
CA VAL A 163 -15.10 6.31 6.68
C VAL A 163 -15.17 6.81 5.24
N ALA A 164 -14.28 7.74 4.86
CA ALA A 164 -14.31 8.36 3.54
C ALA A 164 -14.07 7.35 2.40
N LYS A 165 -13.15 6.39 2.60
CA LYS A 165 -12.78 5.36 1.62
C LYS A 165 -13.66 4.12 1.70
N LYS A 166 -14.54 4.01 2.71
CA LYS A 166 -15.44 2.87 2.94
C LYS A 166 -14.70 1.51 3.01
N VAL A 167 -13.54 1.52 3.64
CA VAL A 167 -12.73 0.32 3.87
C VAL A 167 -13.08 -0.33 5.20
N ASP A 168 -12.80 -1.62 5.34
CA ASP A 168 -13.16 -2.38 6.54
C ASP A 168 -12.16 -2.16 7.68
N LEU A 169 -10.88 -1.98 7.33
CA LEU A 169 -9.78 -1.75 8.25
C LEU A 169 -8.85 -0.67 7.69
N ILE A 170 -8.22 0.09 8.58
CA ILE A 170 -7.11 0.96 8.22
C ILE A 170 -5.95 0.77 9.20
N ALA A 171 -4.77 0.46 8.67
CA ALA A 171 -3.53 0.34 9.42
C ALA A 171 -2.73 1.64 9.28
N ALA A 172 -2.66 2.42 10.36
CA ALA A 172 -2.02 3.72 10.34
C ALA A 172 -0.68 3.68 11.07
N ASN A 173 0.36 4.26 10.49
CA ASN A 173 1.65 4.43 11.17
C ASN A 173 2.10 5.88 11.16
N ARG A 174 2.80 6.26 12.25
CA ARG A 174 3.47 7.55 12.32
C ARG A 174 4.77 7.51 11.51
N VAL A 175 4.89 8.39 10.52
CA VAL A 175 6.09 8.53 9.68
C VAL A 175 6.74 9.89 9.86
N GLY A 176 8.02 10.01 9.48
CA GLY A 176 8.77 11.27 9.63
C GLY A 176 9.40 11.48 11.02
N VAL A 177 9.40 10.44 11.87
CA VAL A 177 10.15 10.40 13.13
C VAL A 177 11.36 9.49 12.93
N ALA A 178 12.54 9.90 13.42
CA ALA A 178 13.75 9.09 13.30
C ALA A 178 13.54 7.68 13.91
N GLY A 179 13.90 6.63 13.14
CA GLY A 179 13.85 5.24 13.60
C GLY A 179 12.53 4.47 13.32
N CYS A 180 11.48 5.09 12.78
CA CYS A 180 10.21 4.41 12.50
C CYS A 180 9.60 4.77 11.12
N GLY A 181 8.94 3.81 10.48
CA GLY A 181 8.18 4.03 9.24
C GLY A 181 8.86 3.55 7.96
N PHE A 182 8.79 4.35 6.89
CA PHE A 182 9.11 3.97 5.50
C PHE A 182 10.55 3.47 5.31
N GLU A 183 11.53 4.07 5.99
CA GLU A 183 12.96 3.77 5.82
C GLU A 183 13.57 3.01 7.01
N SER A 184 12.75 2.55 7.96
CA SER A 184 13.19 1.74 9.10
C SER A 184 12.99 0.24 8.84
N ASP A 185 13.56 -0.64 9.65
CA ASP A 185 13.21 -2.07 9.70
C ASP A 185 12.07 -2.34 10.69
N ASP A 186 11.88 -1.42 11.65
CA ASP A 186 10.81 -1.46 12.63
C ASP A 186 9.63 -0.58 12.21
N ASN A 187 8.45 -0.88 12.74
CA ASN A 187 7.26 -0.05 12.58
C ASN A 187 6.28 -0.27 13.74
N ALA A 188 5.31 0.63 13.88
CA ALA A 188 4.16 0.48 14.78
C ALA A 188 2.89 0.86 14.02
N LEU A 189 1.79 0.15 14.27
CA LEU A 189 0.52 0.37 13.59
C LEU A 189 -0.61 0.58 14.59
N SER A 190 -1.33 1.68 14.44
CA SER A 190 -2.68 1.85 14.97
C SER A 190 -3.66 1.29 13.94
N VAL A 191 -4.19 0.10 14.20
CA VAL A 191 -5.14 -0.58 13.31
C VAL A 191 -6.56 -0.28 13.78
N LEU A 192 -7.37 0.34 12.93
CA LEU A 192 -8.70 0.84 13.26
C LEU A 192 -9.77 0.22 12.36
N TRP A 193 -10.96 0.04 12.91
CA TRP A 193 -12.18 -0.42 12.23
C TRP A 193 -13.39 0.37 12.79
N PRO A 194 -14.61 0.26 12.22
CA PRO A 194 -15.70 1.19 12.51
C PRO A 194 -16.03 1.35 14.01
N ASP A 195 -15.99 0.26 14.77
CA ASP A 195 -16.37 0.19 16.18
C ASP A 195 -15.17 -0.06 17.13
N GLY A 196 -13.93 0.00 16.64
CA GLY A 196 -12.78 -0.29 17.50
C GLY A 196 -11.41 -0.06 16.87
N GLY A 197 -10.39 -0.55 17.57
CA GLY A 197 -9.01 -0.48 17.13
C GLY A 197 -8.07 -1.22 18.07
N CYS A 198 -6.85 -1.45 17.62
CA CYS A 198 -5.75 -1.95 18.44
C CYS A 198 -4.41 -1.37 17.97
N GLU A 199 -3.45 -1.30 18.89
CA GLU A 199 -2.07 -0.95 18.60
C GLU A 199 -1.23 -2.22 18.40
N LEU A 200 -0.36 -2.20 17.39
CA LEU A 200 0.59 -3.25 17.09
C LEU A 200 2.02 -2.69 17.11
N GLY A 201 2.94 -3.39 17.76
CA GLY A 201 4.34 -2.98 17.88
C GLY A 201 4.60 -1.92 18.96
N PRO A 202 5.77 -1.24 18.93
CA PRO A 202 6.81 -1.31 17.90
C PRO A 202 7.42 -2.71 17.74
N ALA A 203 7.63 -3.15 16.51
CA ALA A 203 8.22 -4.44 16.19
C ALA A 203 8.87 -4.43 14.81
N PRO A 204 9.75 -5.41 14.50
CA PRO A 204 10.22 -5.64 13.14
C PRO A 204 9.04 -5.85 12.18
N LYS A 205 9.16 -5.34 10.95
CA LYS A 205 8.07 -5.41 9.95
C LYS A 205 7.54 -6.82 9.69
N GLY A 206 8.38 -7.85 9.81
CA GLY A 206 7.95 -9.25 9.70
C GLY A 206 6.98 -9.67 10.80
N GLU A 207 7.32 -9.39 12.06
CA GLU A 207 6.44 -9.66 13.21
C GLU A 207 5.16 -8.83 13.16
N LEU A 208 5.29 -7.58 12.71
CA LEU A 208 4.16 -6.67 12.56
C LEU A 208 3.20 -7.09 11.44
N ALA A 209 3.74 -7.61 10.33
CA ALA A 209 2.95 -8.20 9.26
C ALA A 209 2.16 -9.41 9.75
N ASP A 210 2.81 -10.26 10.54
CA ASP A 210 2.18 -11.40 11.18
C ASP A 210 1.05 -10.96 12.14
N ALA A 211 1.30 -9.97 13.00
CA ALA A 211 0.30 -9.43 13.92
C ALA A 211 -0.90 -8.78 13.18
N LEU A 212 -0.64 -8.06 12.09
CA LEU A 212 -1.70 -7.49 11.25
C LEU A 212 -2.55 -8.57 10.60
N LEU A 213 -1.95 -9.65 10.10
CA LEU A 213 -2.69 -10.78 9.53
C LEU A 213 -3.58 -11.48 10.57
N ASP A 214 -3.21 -11.51 11.85
CA ASP A 214 -4.10 -12.03 12.91
C ASP A 214 -5.33 -11.15 13.12
N VAL A 215 -5.19 -9.82 12.99
CA VAL A 215 -6.32 -8.89 13.04
C VAL A 215 -7.23 -9.14 11.83
N ILE A 216 -6.64 -9.26 10.64
CA ILE A 216 -7.36 -9.52 9.39
C ILE A 216 -8.12 -10.86 9.47
N ALA A 217 -7.47 -11.95 9.90
CA ALA A 217 -8.08 -13.27 10.01
C ALA A 217 -9.29 -13.27 10.96
N ARG A 218 -9.21 -12.55 12.09
CA ARG A 218 -10.35 -12.40 13.02
C ARG A 218 -11.55 -11.72 12.39
N HIS A 219 -11.32 -10.66 11.60
CA HIS A 219 -12.40 -9.94 10.90
C HIS A 219 -12.90 -10.66 9.65
N TRP A 220 -12.10 -11.57 9.11
CA TRP A 220 -12.48 -12.46 8.03
C TRP A 220 -13.42 -13.56 8.53
N ALA A 221 -13.08 -14.22 9.64
CA ALA A 221 -13.84 -15.35 10.18
C ALA A 221 -15.22 -14.97 10.72
N SER A 222 -15.45 -13.70 11.03
CA SER A 222 -16.74 -13.17 11.51
C SER A 222 -17.71 -12.78 10.38
N ARG A 223 -17.37 -13.05 9.11
CA ARG A 223 -18.15 -12.69 7.92
C ARG A 223 -18.61 -13.89 7.09
#